data_AF-A0A935MEK6-F1
#
_entry.id   AF-A0A935MEK6-F1
#
_cell.length_a   1.000
_cell.length_b   1.000
_cell.length_c   1.000
_cell.angle_alpha   90.00
_cell.angle_beta   90.00
_cell.angle_gamma   90.00
#
_symmetry.space_group_name_H-M   'P 1'
#
loop_
_entity.id
_entity.type
_entity.pdbx_description
1 polymer ?
#
loop_
_entity_poly.entity_id
_entity_poly.type
_entity_poly.pdbx_seq_one_letter_code
_entity_poly.pdbx_strand_id
1 'polypeptide(L)'
;MQPGRLSFGYKLHPRTARGKHASSFHELKEATILSNTNFSKLVYFSEKCISHYSTTLIYPILLNKPILIPRWGRSAEQITLYTPKEVTFVNSLDELKRYIVSKDFSYDRSDYLRNYVSFTDGKTDERIVGHILNQI
;
A
#
# COMPACT_ATOMS: atom_id res chain seq x y z
N MET A 1 14.02 -20.68 -1.38
CA MET A 1 13.48 -19.68 -2.32
C MET A 1 14.55 -19.37 -3.35
N GLN A 2 14.26 -19.46 -4.65
CA GLN A 2 15.23 -19.08 -5.68
C GLN A 2 15.33 -17.54 -5.77
N PRO A 3 16.54 -16.96 -5.77
CA PRO A 3 16.74 -15.53 -6.01
C PRO A 3 16.22 -15.14 -7.40
N GLY A 4 15.41 -14.08 -7.49
CA GLY A 4 15.03 -13.46 -8.77
C GLY A 4 13.60 -13.70 -9.28
N ARG A 5 12.76 -14.49 -8.59
CA ARG A 5 11.35 -14.64 -8.97
C ARG A 5 10.48 -13.59 -8.27
N LEU A 6 9.91 -12.67 -9.03
CA LEU A 6 8.88 -11.74 -8.54
C LEU A 6 7.62 -12.53 -8.17
N SER A 7 7.04 -12.23 -7.00
CA SER A 7 5.77 -12.80 -6.54
C SER A 7 4.79 -11.67 -6.28
N PHE A 8 3.58 -11.78 -6.85
CA PHE A 8 2.55 -10.75 -6.71
C PHE A 8 1.46 -11.18 -5.71
N GLY A 9 1.29 -10.38 -4.66
CA GLY A 9 0.18 -10.51 -3.71
C GLY A 9 -0.90 -9.49 -4.01
N TYR A 10 -2.13 -9.94 -4.23
CA TYR A 10 -3.27 -9.07 -4.51
C TYR A 10 -4.17 -9.01 -3.29
N LYS A 11 -4.06 -7.90 -2.55
CA LYS A 11 -5.00 -7.61 -1.47
C LYS A 11 -6.23 -6.93 -2.05
N LEU A 12 -7.37 -7.60 -1.91
CA LEU A 12 -8.66 -7.05 -2.33
C LEU A 12 -9.38 -6.42 -1.14
N HIS A 13 -10.24 -5.44 -1.40
CA HIS A 13 -11.21 -5.01 -0.39
C HIS A 13 -12.14 -6.18 -0.05
N PRO A 14 -12.55 -6.40 1.21
CA PRO A 14 -13.39 -7.55 1.58
C PRO A 14 -14.68 -7.66 0.75
N ARG A 15 -15.27 -6.53 0.35
CA ARG A 15 -16.44 -6.49 -0.55
C ARG A 15 -16.11 -6.97 -1.97
N THR A 16 -14.92 -6.67 -2.49
CA THR A 16 -14.48 -7.09 -3.83
C THR A 16 -14.20 -8.59 -3.85
N ALA A 17 -13.57 -9.13 -2.80
CA ALA A 17 -13.29 -10.56 -2.68
C ALA A 17 -14.56 -11.43 -2.63
N ARG A 18 -15.71 -10.85 -2.28
CA ARG A 18 -17.02 -11.52 -2.27
C ARG A 18 -17.93 -11.09 -3.43
N GLY A 19 -17.42 -10.25 -4.34
CA GLY A 19 -18.21 -9.65 -5.40
C GLY A 19 -18.27 -10.51 -6.66
N LYS A 20 -19.13 -10.11 -7.61
CA LYS A 20 -19.34 -10.75 -8.91
C LYS A 20 -18.08 -10.91 -9.79
N HIS A 21 -17.00 -10.22 -9.46
CA HIS A 21 -15.72 -10.26 -10.17
C HIS A 21 -14.61 -10.95 -9.38
N ALA A 22 -14.93 -11.66 -8.29
CA ALA A 22 -13.91 -12.38 -7.53
C ALA A 22 -13.24 -13.48 -8.38
N SER A 23 -14.01 -14.16 -9.23
CA SER A 23 -13.53 -15.25 -10.10
C SER A 23 -12.42 -14.81 -11.06
N SER A 24 -12.47 -13.60 -11.62
CA SER A 24 -11.44 -13.11 -12.55
C SER A 24 -10.06 -12.95 -11.91
N PHE A 25 -9.97 -12.85 -10.59
CA PHE A 25 -8.68 -12.82 -9.90
C PHE A 25 -8.08 -14.23 -9.72
N HIS A 26 -8.91 -15.28 -9.68
CA HIS A 26 -8.44 -16.66 -9.53
C HIS A 26 -7.80 -17.21 -10.83
N GLU A 27 -8.06 -16.57 -11.97
CA GLU A 27 -7.44 -16.91 -13.26
C GLU A 27 -5.98 -16.46 -13.37
N LEU A 28 -5.53 -15.57 -12.46
CA LEU A 28 -4.15 -15.13 -12.37
C LEU A 28 -3.29 -16.20 -11.68
N LYS A 29 -2.78 -17.17 -12.44
CA LYS A 29 -2.03 -18.35 -11.92
C LYS A 29 -0.80 -18.01 -11.08
N GLU A 30 -0.27 -16.80 -11.20
CA GLU A 30 0.93 -16.34 -10.48
C GLU A 30 0.61 -15.37 -9.32
N ALA A 31 -0.68 -15.16 -9.04
CA ALA A 31 -1.18 -14.24 -8.03
C ALA A 31 -1.64 -14.97 -6.78
N THR A 32 -1.19 -14.52 -5.61
CA THR A 32 -1.83 -14.92 -4.35
C THR A 32 -2.89 -13.89 -3.98
N ILE A 33 -4.16 -14.28 -3.96
CA ILE A 33 -5.25 -13.43 -3.47
C ILE A 33 -5.24 -13.47 -1.94
N LEU A 34 -5.12 -12.30 -1.33
CA LEU A 34 -5.06 -12.14 0.11
C LEU A 34 -6.34 -11.49 0.61
N SER A 35 -7.15 -12.28 1.32
CA SER A 35 -8.36 -11.81 2.02
C SER A 35 -8.20 -12.02 3.53
N ASN A 36 -8.76 -11.11 4.34
CA ASN A 36 -8.67 -11.15 5.81
C ASN A 36 -7.24 -11.28 6.39
N THR A 37 -6.24 -10.70 5.73
CA THR A 37 -4.86 -10.68 6.23
C THR A 37 -4.61 -9.50 7.16
N ASN A 38 -3.68 -9.66 8.10
CA ASN A 38 -3.10 -8.52 8.80
C ASN A 38 -2.34 -7.64 7.78
N PHE A 39 -2.96 -6.52 7.38
CA PHE A 39 -2.49 -5.69 6.28
C PHE A 39 -1.15 -5.02 6.59
N SER A 40 -0.90 -4.60 7.83
CA SER A 40 0.38 -4.01 8.21
C SER A 40 1.52 -5.03 8.12
N LYS A 41 1.29 -6.28 8.55
CA LYS A 41 2.26 -7.38 8.36
C LYS A 41 2.51 -7.66 6.87
N LEU A 42 1.46 -7.68 6.05
CA LEU A 42 1.61 -7.87 4.61
C LEU A 42 2.50 -6.78 3.99
N VAL A 43 2.24 -5.52 4.33
CA VAL A 43 3.05 -4.39 3.83
C VAL A 43 4.49 -4.47 4.33
N TYR A 44 4.70 -4.88 5.59
CA TYR A 44 6.03 -5.05 6.17
C TYR A 44 6.91 -6.01 5.35
N PHE A 45 6.37 -7.16 4.97
CA PHE A 45 7.08 -8.16 4.17
C PHE A 45 7.09 -7.87 2.66
N SER A 46 6.28 -6.92 2.18
CA SER A 46 6.30 -6.50 0.79
C SER A 46 7.54 -5.65 0.46
N GLU A 47 8.06 -5.78 -0.76
CA GLU A 47 9.11 -4.91 -1.28
C GLU A 47 8.54 -3.59 -1.78
N LYS A 48 7.41 -3.64 -2.50
CA LYS A 48 6.75 -2.49 -3.12
C LYS A 48 5.24 -2.62 -3.01
N CYS A 49 4.55 -1.50 -2.96
CA CYS A 49 3.09 -1.43 -3.00
C CYS A 49 2.64 -0.82 -4.34
N ILE A 50 1.73 -1.49 -5.04
CA ILE A 50 1.04 -0.93 -6.20
C ILE A 50 -0.41 -0.69 -5.77
N SER A 51 -0.90 0.52 -5.93
CA SER A 51 -2.26 0.89 -5.50
C SER A 51 -2.79 2.08 -6.29
N HIS A 52 -4.02 2.46 -5.99
CA HIS A 52 -4.62 3.71 -6.43
C HIS A 52 -4.74 4.66 -5.23
N TYR A 53 -5.89 5.32 -5.06
CA TYR A 53 -6.15 6.34 -4.05
C TYR A 53 -6.60 5.77 -2.68
N SER A 54 -5.96 4.70 -2.20
CA SER A 54 -6.37 4.09 -0.93
C SER A 54 -5.77 4.80 0.28
N THR A 55 -6.58 5.09 1.29
CA THR A 55 -6.11 5.56 2.60
C THR A 55 -5.18 4.56 3.30
N THR A 56 -5.23 3.28 2.92
CA THR A 56 -4.31 2.26 3.43
C THR A 56 -2.87 2.45 2.93
N LEU A 57 -2.59 3.42 2.06
CA LEU A 57 -1.21 3.79 1.71
C LEU A 57 -0.45 4.45 2.88
N ILE A 58 -1.12 4.81 3.98
CA ILE A 58 -0.44 5.23 5.20
C ILE A 58 0.54 4.17 5.73
N TYR A 59 0.23 2.87 5.60
CA TYR A 59 1.10 1.79 6.08
C TYR A 59 2.44 1.72 5.32
N PRO A 60 2.46 1.67 3.96
CA PRO A 60 3.71 1.72 3.23
C PRO A 60 4.42 3.08 3.37
N ILE A 61 3.69 4.18 3.60
CA ILE A 61 4.28 5.49 3.92
C ILE A 61 5.11 5.40 5.23
N LEU A 62 4.50 4.91 6.31
CA LEU A 62 5.13 4.75 7.63
C LEU A 62 6.35 3.82 7.58
N LEU A 63 6.30 2.78 6.76
CA LEU A 63 7.37 1.79 6.60
C LEU A 63 8.41 2.18 5.54
N ASN A 64 8.34 3.42 5.02
CA ASN A 64 9.18 3.92 3.94
C ASN A 64 9.28 2.99 2.72
N LYS A 65 8.19 2.29 2.39
CA LYS A 65 8.13 1.37 1.24
C LYS A 65 7.83 2.15 -0.05
N PRO A 66 8.37 1.73 -1.21
CA PRO A 66 7.97 2.22 -2.52
C PRO A 66 6.48 2.04 -2.79
N ILE A 67 5.86 3.09 -3.33
CA ILE A 67 4.46 3.12 -3.71
C ILE A 67 4.35 3.56 -5.16
N LEU A 68 3.79 2.70 -6.01
CA LEU A 68 3.54 2.96 -7.41
C LEU A 68 2.03 3.18 -7.61
N ILE A 69 1.65 4.30 -8.23
CA ILE A 69 0.26 4.62 -8.55
C ILE A 69 0.08 4.69 -10.07
N PRO A 70 -0.62 3.70 -10.69
CA PRO A 70 -1.03 3.76 -12.08
C PRO A 70 -1.93 4.96 -12.39
N ARG A 71 -1.57 5.71 -13.43
CA ARG A 71 -2.25 6.91 -13.95
C ARG A 71 -2.49 6.82 -15.46
N TRP A 72 -2.73 5.62 -15.99
CA TRP A 72 -3.14 5.41 -17.38
C TRP A 72 -4.51 4.74 -17.48
N GLY A 73 -5.13 4.83 -18.65
CA GLY A 73 -6.48 4.32 -18.90
C GLY A 73 -7.47 4.91 -17.89
N ARG A 74 -8.38 4.07 -17.37
CA ARG A 74 -9.37 4.50 -16.35
C ARG A 74 -8.76 4.96 -15.03
N SER A 75 -7.50 4.63 -14.74
CA SER A 75 -6.83 5.05 -13.51
C SER A 75 -6.35 6.51 -13.56
N ALA A 76 -6.28 7.10 -14.76
CA ALA A 76 -5.96 8.53 -14.93
C ALA A 76 -7.05 9.45 -14.35
N GLU A 77 -8.32 9.01 -14.42
CA GLU A 77 -9.49 9.77 -13.96
C GLU A 77 -9.74 9.68 -12.45
N GLN A 78 -8.97 8.86 -11.75
CA GLN A 78 -9.17 8.64 -10.32
C GLN A 78 -8.65 9.81 -9.48
N ILE A 79 -9.29 10.01 -8.31
CA ILE A 79 -8.91 11.03 -7.34
C ILE A 79 -7.41 10.93 -6.99
N THR A 80 -6.79 12.07 -6.73
CA THR A 80 -5.40 12.18 -6.28
C THR A 80 -5.36 12.61 -4.81
N LEU A 81 -4.96 11.69 -3.94
CA LEU A 81 -4.83 11.94 -2.48
C LEU A 81 -3.38 12.14 -2.03
N TYR A 82 -2.42 11.86 -2.91
CA TYR A 82 -0.99 11.87 -2.62
C TYR A 82 -0.26 12.70 -3.68
N THR A 83 0.94 13.18 -3.37
CA THR A 83 1.77 13.97 -4.27
C THR A 83 3.01 13.16 -4.70
N PRO A 84 3.77 13.65 -5.70
CA PRO A 84 5.03 13.01 -6.08
C PRO A 84 6.08 12.94 -4.95
N LYS A 85 5.89 13.68 -3.85
CA LYS A 85 6.74 13.56 -2.66
C LYS A 85 6.53 12.25 -1.92
N GLU A 86 5.30 11.74 -1.88
CA GLU A 86 4.97 10.51 -1.13
C GLU A 86 5.00 9.25 -2.00
N VAL A 87 4.69 9.37 -3.30
CA VAL A 87 4.44 8.23 -4.19
C VAL A 87 5.02 8.46 -5.58
N THR A 88 5.21 7.37 -6.33
CA THR A 88 5.61 7.43 -7.74
C THR A 88 4.38 7.21 -8.61
N PHE A 89 3.94 8.25 -9.33
CA PHE A 89 2.94 8.09 -10.38
C PHE A 89 3.59 7.45 -11.60
N VAL A 90 2.94 6.43 -12.14
CA VAL A 90 3.36 5.72 -13.35
C VAL A 90 2.28 5.90 -14.41
N ASN A 91 2.63 6.39 -15.59
CA ASN A 91 1.71 6.83 -16.65
C ASN A 91 1.63 5.85 -17.82
N SER A 92 2.35 4.73 -17.75
CA SER A 92 2.26 3.65 -18.73
C SER A 92 2.60 2.30 -18.11
N LEU A 93 2.19 1.23 -18.79
CA LEU A 93 2.56 -0.12 -18.42
C LEU A 93 4.08 -0.33 -18.45
N ASP A 94 4.79 0.30 -19.38
CA ASP A 94 6.25 0.18 -19.50
C ASP A 94 6.97 0.92 -18.38
N GLU A 95 6.48 2.08 -17.96
CA GLU A 95 6.95 2.72 -16.73
C GLU A 95 6.75 1.81 -15.52
N LEU A 96 5.57 1.23 -15.35
CA LEU A 96 5.30 0.33 -14.24
C LEU A 96 6.29 -0.85 -14.24
N LYS A 97 6.52 -1.50 -15.39
CA LYS A 97 7.48 -2.61 -15.51
C LYS A 97 8.90 -2.19 -15.09
N ARG A 98 9.36 -1.01 -15.51
CA ARG A 98 10.68 -0.47 -15.11
C ARG A 98 10.75 -0.23 -13.61
N TYR A 99 9.73 0.39 -13.02
CA TYR A 99 9.73 0.69 -11.58
C TYR A 99 9.55 -0.56 -10.70
N ILE A 100 8.85 -1.60 -11.18
CA ILE A 100 8.72 -2.86 -10.45
C ILE A 100 10.09 -3.49 -10.17
N VAL A 101 11.02 -3.44 -11.13
CA VAL A 101 12.36 -4.02 -10.98
C VAL A 101 13.38 -3.03 -10.40
N SER A 102 13.08 -1.73 -10.41
CA SER A 102 13.94 -0.70 -9.81
C SER A 102 14.13 -0.95 -8.30
N LYS A 103 15.31 -0.61 -7.79
CA LYS A 103 15.58 -0.53 -6.34
C LYS A 103 15.68 0.91 -5.86
N ASP A 104 15.72 1.87 -6.77
CA ASP A 104 16.01 3.26 -6.47
C ASP A 104 14.70 4.03 -6.32
N PHE A 105 14.32 4.23 -5.07
CA PHE A 105 13.19 5.05 -4.67
C PHE A 105 13.63 5.97 -3.55
N SER A 106 13.36 7.26 -3.72
CA SER A 106 13.57 8.27 -2.70
C SER A 106 12.29 9.08 -2.56
N TYR A 107 11.84 9.25 -1.33
CA TYR A 107 10.63 9.99 -1.00
C TYR A 107 10.93 10.92 0.16
N ASP A 108 10.45 12.16 0.05
CA ASP A 108 10.40 13.08 1.18
C ASP A 108 8.98 13.10 1.76
N ARG A 109 8.74 12.20 2.71
CA ARG A 109 7.45 12.04 3.37
C ARG A 109 7.37 12.82 4.69
N SER A 110 8.39 13.62 5.00
CA SER A 110 8.51 14.30 6.30
C SER A 110 7.34 15.23 6.59
N ASP A 111 6.94 16.04 5.59
CA ASP A 111 5.80 16.95 5.66
C ASP A 111 4.49 16.19 5.89
N TYR A 112 4.25 15.13 5.11
CA TYR A 112 3.05 14.31 5.22
C TYR A 112 2.94 13.69 6.63
N LEU A 113 4.02 13.07 7.10
CA LEU A 113 4.04 12.43 8.42
C LEU A 113 3.82 13.44 9.53
N ARG A 114 4.49 14.59 9.47
CA ARG A 114 4.35 15.66 10.48
C ARG A 114 2.92 16.20 10.56
N ASN A 115 2.23 16.32 9.42
CA ASN A 115 0.91 16.92 9.36
C ASN A 115 -0.23 15.93 9.67
N TYR A 116 -0.04 14.63 9.40
CA TYR A 116 -1.12 13.64 9.47
C TYR A 116 -0.88 12.48 10.45
N VAL A 117 0.32 12.37 11.04
CA VAL A 117 0.66 11.31 11.99
C VAL A 117 1.13 11.92 13.30
N SER A 118 0.25 11.92 14.30
CA SER A 118 0.54 12.52 15.60
C SER A 118 1.62 11.78 16.39
N PHE A 119 1.67 10.44 16.26
CA PHE A 119 2.60 9.59 17.01
C PHE A 119 3.12 8.45 16.14
N THR A 120 4.42 8.15 16.24
CA THR A 120 5.11 7.07 15.51
C THR A 120 5.89 6.13 16.41
N ASP A 121 5.73 6.26 17.74
CA ASP A 121 6.55 5.56 18.73
C ASP A 121 6.05 4.15 19.11
N GLY A 122 4.97 3.69 18.46
CA GLY A 122 4.38 2.38 18.72
C GLY A 122 3.62 2.27 20.04
N LYS A 123 3.46 3.36 20.81
CA LYS A 123 2.84 3.34 22.14
C LYS A 123 1.34 3.65 22.14
N THR A 124 0.64 3.24 21.07
CA THR A 124 -0.78 3.60 20.91
C THR A 124 -1.62 2.89 21.96
N ASP A 125 -1.35 1.61 22.22
CA ASP A 125 -2.12 0.80 23.15
C ASP A 125 -2.00 1.33 24.59
N GLU A 126 -0.78 1.68 25.03
CA GLU A 126 -0.53 2.25 26.35
C GLU A 126 -1.25 3.60 26.54
N ARG A 127 -1.26 4.45 25.51
CA ARG A 127 -2.00 5.73 25.55
C ARG A 127 -3.51 5.51 25.67
N ILE A 128 -4.06 4.59 24.89
CA ILE A 128 -5.50 4.30 24.91
C ILE A 128 -5.89 3.72 26.26
N VAL A 129 -5.14 2.73 26.76
CA VAL A 129 -5.39 2.13 28.08
C VAL A 129 -5.29 3.18 29.18
N GLY A 130 -4.24 4.00 29.17
CA GLY A 130 -4.09 5.09 30.14
C GLY A 130 -5.23 6.10 30.09
N HIS A 131 -5.72 6.44 28.89
CA HIS A 131 -6.86 7.34 28.74
C HIS A 131 -8.16 6.76 29.32
N ILE A 132 -8.45 5.48 29.06
CA ILE A 132 -9.65 4.81 29.57
C ILE A 132 -9.60 4.71 31.10
N LEU A 133 -8.48 4.30 31.67
CA LEU A 133 -8.34 4.12 33.12
C LEU A 133 -8.41 5.44 33.89
N ASN A 134 -7.97 6.55 33.30
CA ASN A 134 -8.01 7.88 33.93
C ASN A 134 -9.36 8.60 33.80
N GLN A 135 -10.34 8.00 33.10
CA GLN A 135 -11.71 8.52 32.97
C GLN A 135 -12.74 7.82 33.87
N ILE A 136 -12.30 6.80 34.62
CA ILE A 136 -13.08 6.06 35.62
C ILE A 136 -12.67 6.59 37.00
#